data_AF-A0A2C5W2V5-F1
#
_entry.id   AF-A0A2C5W2V5-F1
#
_cell.length_a   1.000
_cell.length_b   1.000
_cell.length_c   1.000
_cell.angle_alpha   90.00
_cell.angle_beta   90.00
_cell.angle_gamma   90.00
#
_symmetry.space_group_name_H-M   'P 1'
#
loop_
_entity.id
_entity.type
_entity.pdbx_description
1 polymer ?
#
loop_
_entity_poly.entity_id
_entity_poly.type
_entity_poly.pdbx_seq_one_letter_code
_entity_poly.pdbx_strand_id
1 'polypeptide(L)'
;MRQLELPTTIIYGDGSWEIINLNPGTIRGDIFKNYPLGNPMHGLTLAIESDYLEKKRNLEQGLQTELNIIDSRHPPLIHPTPDTWLNKAINIVNELLFQKNTELQQKLRDIKTSQQYAKLQATYDAMLLNEQIANLQDRQTRLYAEIARRQAEALAQQQAAEAARQAEEAQRQEQARQAALRLEEEKQRIAAEAEAKRIDDYKRAVAYVADANKFILEKYGAKLHQVVMDLQKDVSGKKIRSYNEALRTFEQVRTNPNARLSPQDTRAVVDALNALDKATYMDSVNRLAKGFGVTGKIVQAHSVVEKAIIGFQDGNWKPLLLEFESIAAGAGAGLLVALIAPPVLAAFSFPPVIAVVATGLLVAGVAALLDAKTVEKINDTIFTLVETTPAH
;
A
#
# COMPACT_ATOMS: atom_id res chain seq x y z
N MET A 1 -66.42 44.43 -11.02
CA MET A 1 -65.93 43.61 -9.89
C MET A 1 -66.03 44.47 -8.63
N ARG A 2 -66.80 44.04 -7.62
CA ARG A 2 -66.90 44.77 -6.35
C ARG A 2 -65.52 44.77 -5.70
N GLN A 3 -64.93 45.95 -5.52
CA GLN A 3 -63.70 46.09 -4.73
C GLN A 3 -64.00 45.56 -3.34
N LEU A 4 -63.32 44.49 -2.92
CA LEU A 4 -63.41 44.01 -1.55
C LEU A 4 -62.97 45.16 -0.63
N GLU A 5 -63.91 45.62 0.19
CA GLU A 5 -63.65 46.56 1.27
C GLU A 5 -62.71 45.87 2.27
N LEU A 6 -61.48 46.33 2.37
CA LEU A 6 -60.56 45.87 3.40
C LEU A 6 -60.60 46.85 4.57
N PRO A 7 -61.35 46.56 5.65
CA PRO A 7 -61.12 47.22 6.93
C PRO A 7 -59.64 47.11 7.29
N THR A 8 -58.98 48.24 7.57
CA THR A 8 -57.58 48.26 8.02
C THR A 8 -57.52 48.52 9.51
N THR A 9 -56.61 47.84 10.21
CA THR A 9 -56.53 47.88 11.67
C THR A 9 -55.47 48.88 12.13
N ILE A 10 -55.84 49.79 13.04
CA ILE A 10 -54.88 50.54 13.86
C ILE A 10 -54.48 49.66 15.04
N ILE A 11 -53.20 49.67 15.37
CA ILE A 11 -52.67 49.08 16.59
C ILE A 11 -52.06 50.21 17.43
N TYR A 12 -52.50 50.34 18.68
CA TYR A 12 -52.03 51.35 19.61
C TYR A 12 -50.84 50.83 20.44
N GLY A 13 -50.07 51.76 21.04
CA GLY A 13 -48.89 51.42 21.84
C GLY A 13 -49.18 50.61 23.11
N ASP A 14 -50.45 50.50 23.51
CA ASP A 14 -50.94 49.68 24.62
C ASP A 14 -51.44 48.30 24.19
N GLY A 15 -51.31 47.95 22.89
CA GLY A 15 -51.75 46.67 22.33
C GLY A 15 -53.24 46.61 21.97
N SER A 16 -54.01 47.68 22.18
CA SER A 16 -55.39 47.77 21.71
C SER A 16 -55.44 47.94 20.18
N TRP A 17 -56.56 47.56 19.55
CA TRP A 17 -56.74 47.65 18.10
C TRP A 17 -58.14 48.11 17.71
N GLU A 18 -58.25 48.75 16.54
CA GLU A 18 -59.53 49.21 16.00
C GLU A 18 -59.56 49.12 14.47
N ILE A 19 -60.73 48.79 13.93
CA ILE A 19 -60.96 48.71 12.49
C ILE A 19 -61.37 50.08 11.92
N ILE A 20 -60.65 50.55 10.90
CA ILE A 20 -61.03 51.70 10.08
C ILE A 20 -61.55 51.22 8.71
N ASN A 21 -62.70 51.75 8.32
CA ASN A 21 -63.20 51.62 6.97
C ASN A 21 -62.51 52.64 6.03
N LEU A 22 -61.73 52.14 5.07
CA LEU A 22 -61.07 52.95 4.04
C LEU A 22 -61.97 53.17 2.79
N ASN A 23 -63.24 53.51 2.97
CA ASN A 23 -64.16 53.77 1.85
C ASN A 23 -64.17 55.26 1.49
N PRO A 24 -63.48 55.69 0.41
CA PRO A 24 -63.47 57.09 -0.01
C PRO A 24 -64.83 57.54 -0.57
N GLY A 25 -65.73 56.63 -0.94
CA GLY A 25 -67.05 56.93 -1.48
C GLY A 25 -67.99 57.56 -0.45
N THR A 26 -67.98 57.06 0.79
CA THR A 26 -68.76 57.64 1.90
C THR A 26 -68.28 59.05 2.23
N ILE A 27 -66.95 59.25 2.31
CA ILE A 27 -66.33 60.55 2.61
C ILE A 27 -66.62 61.55 1.47
N ARG A 28 -66.51 61.12 0.21
CA ARG A 28 -66.87 61.95 -0.95
C ARG A 28 -68.35 62.34 -0.93
N GLY A 29 -69.24 61.40 -0.63
CA GLY A 29 -70.69 61.65 -0.50
C GLY A 29 -71.01 62.70 0.56
N ASP A 30 -70.36 62.63 1.73
CA ASP A 30 -70.53 63.62 2.79
C ASP A 30 -69.96 65.00 2.43
N ILE A 31 -68.85 65.05 1.69
CA ILE A 31 -68.28 66.29 1.14
C ILE A 31 -69.24 66.92 0.12
N PHE A 32 -69.76 66.13 -0.82
CA PHE A 32 -70.65 66.62 -1.89
C PHE A 32 -72.03 67.06 -1.37
N LYS A 33 -72.55 66.45 -0.29
CA LYS A 33 -73.77 66.91 0.39
C LYS A 33 -73.60 68.31 1.00
N ASN A 34 -72.40 68.63 1.47
CA ASN A 34 -72.09 69.94 2.04
C ASN A 34 -71.75 70.99 0.96
N TYR A 35 -71.46 70.57 -0.29
CA TYR A 35 -71.04 71.45 -1.40
C TYR A 35 -71.52 70.91 -2.78
N PRO A 36 -72.66 71.39 -3.33
CA PRO A 36 -73.24 70.88 -4.58
C PRO A 36 -72.51 71.34 -5.87
N LEU A 37 -72.89 70.75 -7.01
CA LEU A 37 -72.29 70.92 -8.35
C LEU A 37 -72.11 72.40 -8.78
N GLY A 38 -70.95 72.72 -9.38
CA GLY A 38 -70.54 74.07 -9.78
C GLY A 38 -69.56 74.75 -8.81
N ASN A 39 -69.25 74.10 -7.68
CA ASN A 39 -68.33 74.57 -6.66
C ASN A 39 -66.88 74.10 -6.95
N PRO A 40 -65.83 74.94 -6.80
CA PRO A 40 -64.41 74.54 -6.93
C PRO A 40 -64.03 73.31 -6.09
N MET A 41 -64.79 73.06 -5.03
CA MET A 41 -64.65 71.92 -4.13
C MET A 41 -64.86 70.53 -4.78
N HIS A 42 -65.63 70.44 -5.87
CA HIS A 42 -65.74 69.19 -6.63
C HIS A 42 -64.48 68.90 -7.46
N GLY A 43 -63.83 69.93 -7.99
CA GLY A 43 -62.56 69.76 -8.72
C GLY A 43 -61.46 69.20 -7.83
N LEU A 44 -61.42 69.61 -6.56
CA LEU A 44 -60.42 69.16 -5.60
C LEU A 44 -60.54 67.67 -5.25
N THR A 45 -61.75 67.11 -5.09
CA THR A 45 -61.92 65.67 -4.81
C THR A 45 -61.49 64.80 -6.00
N LEU A 46 -61.75 65.26 -7.23
CA LEU A 46 -61.30 64.59 -8.45
C LEU A 46 -59.78 64.68 -8.64
N ALA A 47 -59.17 65.82 -8.30
CA ALA A 47 -57.72 66.00 -8.35
C ALA A 47 -57.00 65.04 -7.37
N ILE A 48 -57.52 64.89 -6.14
CA ILE A 48 -56.99 63.94 -5.15
C ILE A 48 -57.09 62.49 -5.64
N GLU A 49 -58.21 62.12 -6.27
CA GLU A 49 -58.38 60.77 -6.84
C GLU A 49 -57.45 60.54 -8.04
N SER A 50 -57.28 61.54 -8.92
CA SER A 50 -56.38 61.44 -10.06
C SER A 50 -54.92 61.27 -9.63
N ASP A 51 -54.47 62.02 -8.62
CA ASP A 51 -53.13 61.89 -8.04
C ASP A 51 -52.89 60.49 -7.45
N TYR A 52 -53.88 59.95 -6.72
CA TYR A 52 -53.84 58.57 -6.23
C TYR A 52 -53.72 57.55 -7.38
N LEU A 53 -54.53 57.69 -8.44
CA LEU A 53 -54.50 56.77 -9.59
C LEU A 53 -53.18 56.84 -10.36
N GLU A 54 -52.57 58.02 -10.47
CA GLU A 54 -51.25 58.20 -11.09
C GLU A 54 -50.15 57.54 -10.26
N LYS A 55 -50.12 57.80 -8.95
CA LYS A 55 -49.17 57.16 -8.02
C LYS A 55 -49.32 55.63 -8.02
N LYS A 56 -50.55 55.13 -8.07
CA LYS A 56 -50.84 53.70 -8.18
C LYS A 56 -50.35 53.09 -9.49
N ARG A 57 -50.49 53.80 -10.61
CA ARG A 57 -49.98 53.34 -11.91
C ARG A 57 -48.45 53.20 -11.90
N ASN A 58 -47.76 54.08 -11.17
CA ASN A 58 -46.29 54.13 -11.09
C ASN A 58 -45.74 53.45 -9.82
N LEU A 59 -46.54 52.61 -9.14
CA LEU A 59 -46.23 52.02 -7.84
C LEU A 59 -44.88 51.31 -7.83
N GLU A 60 -44.62 50.44 -8.81
CA GLU A 60 -43.41 49.62 -8.87
C GLU A 60 -42.15 50.47 -9.09
N GLN A 61 -42.22 51.43 -10.01
CA GLN A 61 -41.11 52.35 -10.29
C GLN A 61 -40.83 53.26 -9.09
N GLY A 62 -41.88 53.73 -8.41
CA GLY A 62 -41.75 54.51 -7.17
C GLY A 62 -41.06 53.71 -6.07
N LEU A 63 -41.53 52.49 -5.81
CA LEU A 63 -40.92 51.60 -4.81
C LEU A 63 -39.47 51.24 -5.14
N GLN A 64 -39.15 50.98 -6.42
CA GLN A 64 -37.77 50.72 -6.81
C GLN A 64 -36.86 51.92 -6.55
N THR A 65 -37.36 53.13 -6.77
CA THR A 65 -36.62 54.36 -6.48
C THR A 65 -36.37 54.50 -4.98
N GLU A 66 -37.39 54.26 -4.14
CA GLU A 66 -37.25 54.28 -2.68
C GLU A 66 -36.26 53.23 -2.16
N LEU A 67 -36.29 52.02 -2.73
CA LEU A 67 -35.32 50.96 -2.42
C LEU A 67 -33.89 51.37 -2.78
N ASN A 68 -33.67 52.02 -3.93
CA ASN A 68 -32.36 52.51 -4.34
C ASN A 68 -31.84 53.62 -3.39
N ILE A 69 -32.75 54.46 -2.89
CA ILE A 69 -32.39 55.49 -1.89
C ILE A 69 -31.95 54.82 -0.59
N ILE A 70 -32.66 53.81 -0.12
CA ILE A 70 -32.26 53.07 1.08
C ILE A 70 -30.92 52.37 0.82
N ASP A 71 -30.76 51.67 -0.30
CA ASP A 71 -29.50 51.00 -0.67
C ASP A 71 -28.29 51.95 -0.64
N SER A 72 -28.43 53.19 -1.11
CA SER A 72 -27.36 54.19 -1.07
C SER A 72 -26.88 54.58 0.33
N ARG A 73 -27.68 54.30 1.38
CA ARG A 73 -27.31 54.52 2.79
C ARG A 73 -26.55 53.33 3.37
N HIS A 74 -26.62 52.16 2.74
CA HIS A 74 -25.91 50.97 3.18
C HIS A 74 -24.48 50.97 2.62
N PRO A 75 -23.48 50.50 3.40
CA PRO A 75 -22.11 50.35 2.91
C PRO A 75 -22.04 49.51 1.61
N PRO A 76 -21.07 49.81 0.73
CA PRO A 76 -20.83 48.98 -0.45
C PRO A 76 -20.34 47.59 -0.02
N LEU A 77 -20.78 46.56 -0.74
CA LEU A 77 -20.32 45.20 -0.50
C LEU A 77 -18.90 45.02 -1.07
N ILE A 78 -17.99 44.50 -0.25
CA ILE A 78 -16.64 44.12 -0.65
C ILE A 78 -16.67 42.64 -1.02
N HIS A 79 -16.31 42.30 -2.27
CA HIS A 79 -16.43 40.94 -2.83
C HIS A 79 -17.85 40.35 -2.70
N PRO A 80 -18.83 40.92 -3.43
CA PRO A 80 -20.22 40.47 -3.33
C PRO A 80 -20.34 39.00 -3.73
N THR A 81 -20.85 38.19 -2.82
CA THR A 81 -21.34 36.84 -3.09
C THR A 81 -22.86 36.91 -3.22
N PRO A 82 -23.49 35.93 -3.89
CA PRO A 82 -24.95 35.87 -3.94
C PRO A 82 -25.61 35.97 -2.57
N ASP A 83 -25.04 35.35 -1.53
CA ASP A 83 -25.58 35.38 -0.18
C ASP A 83 -25.41 36.76 0.49
N THR A 84 -24.26 37.42 0.33
CA THR A 84 -24.06 38.75 0.93
C THR A 84 -24.92 39.81 0.25
N TRP A 85 -25.17 39.68 -1.05
CA TRP A 85 -26.11 40.53 -1.77
C TRP A 85 -27.57 40.26 -1.37
N LEU A 86 -28.00 39.00 -1.28
CA LEU A 86 -29.36 38.63 -0.86
C LEU A 86 -29.68 39.13 0.56
N ASN A 87 -28.75 38.96 1.50
CA ASN A 87 -28.91 39.46 2.87
C ASN A 87 -29.04 40.99 2.90
N LYS A 88 -28.23 41.70 2.10
CA LYS A 88 -28.34 43.16 1.96
C LYS A 88 -29.70 43.56 1.40
N ALA A 89 -30.16 42.89 0.35
CA ALA A 89 -31.46 43.14 -0.28
C ALA A 89 -32.63 42.95 0.69
N ILE A 90 -32.60 41.89 1.51
CA ILE A 90 -33.63 41.64 2.55
C ILE A 90 -33.63 42.76 3.59
N ASN A 91 -32.46 43.20 4.05
CA ASN A 91 -32.37 44.28 5.03
C ASN A 91 -32.97 45.58 4.49
N ILE A 92 -32.67 45.92 3.24
CA ILE A 92 -33.22 47.10 2.54
C ILE A 92 -34.75 47.01 2.43
N VAL A 93 -35.28 45.85 2.02
CA VAL A 93 -36.74 45.63 1.91
C VAL A 93 -37.41 45.70 3.29
N ASN A 94 -36.81 45.10 4.32
CA ASN A 94 -37.33 45.15 5.68
C ASN A 94 -37.34 46.56 6.26
N GLU A 95 -36.30 47.35 5.98
CA GLU A 95 -36.22 48.75 6.40
C GLU A 95 -37.32 49.59 5.74
N LEU A 96 -37.53 49.44 4.43
CA LEU A 96 -38.60 50.15 3.73
C LEU A 96 -39.98 49.69 4.21
N LEU A 97 -40.17 48.39 4.39
CA LEU A 97 -41.42 47.81 4.89
C LEU A 97 -41.75 48.35 6.29
N PHE A 98 -40.76 48.49 7.17
CA PHE A 98 -40.92 49.08 8.49
C PHE A 98 -41.31 50.57 8.41
N GLN A 99 -40.65 51.34 7.55
CA GLN A 99 -40.98 52.76 7.31
C GLN A 99 -42.42 52.92 6.81
N LYS A 100 -42.83 52.13 5.81
CA LYS A 100 -44.18 52.18 5.23
C LYS A 100 -45.26 51.74 6.21
N ASN A 101 -45.02 50.72 7.03
CA ASN A 101 -45.93 50.33 8.11
C ASN A 101 -46.10 51.44 9.14
N THR A 102 -45.01 52.12 9.50
CA THR A 102 -45.06 53.26 10.44
C THR A 102 -45.85 54.43 9.86
N GLU A 103 -45.62 54.75 8.58
CA GLU A 103 -46.36 55.78 7.85
C GLU A 103 -47.86 55.44 7.75
N LEU A 104 -48.18 54.18 7.45
CA LEU A 104 -49.56 53.70 7.42
C LEU A 104 -50.25 53.91 8.77
N GLN A 105 -49.60 53.53 9.88
CA GLN A 105 -50.17 53.74 11.22
C GLN A 105 -50.38 55.23 11.53
N GLN A 106 -49.50 56.13 11.05
CA GLN A 106 -49.72 57.57 11.17
C GLN A 106 -50.92 58.04 10.34
N LYS A 107 -51.01 57.64 9.07
CA LYS A 107 -52.14 58.02 8.20
C LYS A 107 -53.47 57.53 8.72
N LEU A 108 -53.51 56.33 9.27
CA LEU A 108 -54.70 55.79 9.91
C LEU A 108 -55.13 56.66 11.12
N ARG A 109 -54.18 57.17 11.92
CA ARG A 109 -54.49 58.14 13.00
C ARG A 109 -55.02 59.46 12.43
N ASP A 110 -54.43 59.97 11.36
CA ASP A 110 -54.87 61.21 10.71
C ASP A 110 -56.30 61.09 10.16
N ILE A 111 -56.71 59.93 9.63
CA ILE A 111 -58.09 59.66 9.19
C ILE A 111 -59.10 59.83 10.34
N LYS A 112 -58.71 59.54 11.59
CA LYS A 112 -59.60 59.68 12.75
C LYS A 112 -59.78 61.13 13.18
N THR A 113 -58.71 61.91 13.16
CA THR A 113 -58.71 63.29 13.66
C THR A 113 -59.13 64.30 12.59
N SER A 114 -58.96 63.97 11.31
CA SER A 114 -59.24 64.85 10.18
C SER A 114 -60.72 64.84 9.78
N GLN A 115 -61.15 65.95 9.19
CA GLN A 115 -62.48 66.10 8.60
C GLN A 115 -62.39 66.39 7.10
N GLN A 116 -63.45 66.06 6.36
CA GLN A 116 -63.65 66.42 4.95
C GLN A 116 -62.44 66.02 4.06
N TYR A 117 -61.80 66.97 3.37
CA TYR A 117 -60.75 66.72 2.37
C TYR A 117 -59.47 66.11 2.96
N ALA A 118 -59.05 66.57 4.15
CA ALA A 118 -57.88 66.00 4.82
C ALA A 118 -58.11 64.52 5.15
N LYS A 119 -59.35 64.16 5.51
CA LYS A 119 -59.75 62.76 5.71
C LYS A 119 -59.75 61.96 4.41
N LEU A 120 -60.23 62.55 3.31
CA LEU A 120 -60.24 61.90 1.99
C LEU A 120 -58.81 61.65 1.47
N GLN A 121 -57.92 62.63 1.57
CA GLN A 121 -56.53 62.50 1.19
C GLN A 121 -55.81 61.44 2.04
N ALA A 122 -55.97 61.48 3.36
CA ALA A 122 -55.38 60.48 4.25
C ALA A 122 -55.91 59.05 3.96
N THR A 123 -57.15 58.92 3.51
CA THR A 123 -57.74 57.63 3.09
C THR A 123 -57.06 57.09 1.83
N TYR A 124 -56.87 57.91 0.79
CA TYR A 124 -56.16 57.49 -0.42
C TYR A 124 -54.67 57.21 -0.18
N ASP A 125 -54.01 58.01 0.66
CA ASP A 125 -52.63 57.76 1.09
C ASP A 125 -52.51 56.40 1.81
N ALA A 126 -53.43 56.08 2.73
CA ALA A 126 -53.46 54.79 3.42
C ALA A 126 -53.70 53.61 2.47
N MET A 127 -54.58 53.78 1.46
CA MET A 127 -54.80 52.76 0.43
C MET A 127 -53.54 52.51 -0.41
N LEU A 128 -52.83 53.58 -0.81
CA LEU A 128 -51.58 53.45 -1.56
C LEU A 128 -50.49 52.76 -0.72
N LEU A 129 -50.37 53.12 0.56
CA LEU A 129 -49.43 52.50 1.50
C LEU A 129 -49.70 51.00 1.68
N ASN A 130 -50.98 50.58 1.76
CA ASN A 130 -51.35 49.17 1.80
C ASN A 130 -50.87 48.41 0.53
N GLU A 131 -51.03 48.99 -0.65
CA GLU A 131 -50.54 48.39 -1.91
C GLU A 131 -49.00 48.33 -1.97
N GLN A 132 -48.33 49.38 -1.46
CA GLN A 132 -46.87 49.42 -1.34
C GLN A 132 -46.35 48.33 -0.40
N ILE A 133 -46.97 48.17 0.77
CA ILE A 133 -46.64 47.14 1.76
C ILE A 133 -46.83 45.75 1.17
N ALA A 134 -47.95 45.50 0.47
CA ALA A 134 -48.20 44.21 -0.18
C ALA A 134 -47.14 43.86 -1.24
N ASN A 135 -46.71 44.83 -2.05
CA ASN A 135 -45.65 44.61 -3.04
C ASN A 135 -44.30 44.29 -2.36
N LEU A 136 -43.96 45.01 -1.29
CA LEU A 136 -42.73 44.77 -0.54
C LEU A 136 -42.75 43.41 0.18
N GLN A 137 -43.90 42.97 0.69
CA GLN A 137 -44.07 41.63 1.25
C GLN A 137 -43.87 40.53 0.21
N ASP A 138 -44.40 40.69 -1.02
CA ASP A 138 -44.14 39.73 -2.11
C ASP A 138 -42.65 39.67 -2.46
N ARG A 139 -41.97 40.83 -2.57
CA ARG A 139 -40.53 40.90 -2.78
C ARG A 139 -39.75 40.21 -1.66
N GLN A 140 -40.15 40.42 -0.41
CA GLN A 140 -39.56 39.78 0.76
C GLN A 140 -39.71 38.25 0.70
N THR A 141 -40.90 37.74 0.36
CA THR A 141 -41.15 36.30 0.20
C THR A 141 -40.25 35.69 -0.89
N ARG A 142 -40.10 36.37 -2.03
CA ARG A 142 -39.21 35.91 -3.11
C ARG A 142 -37.75 35.84 -2.69
N LEU A 143 -37.27 36.85 -1.93
CA LEU A 143 -35.89 36.86 -1.42
C LEU A 143 -35.65 35.71 -0.43
N TYR A 144 -36.59 35.44 0.48
CA TYR A 144 -36.48 34.30 1.40
C TYR A 144 -36.49 32.95 0.66
N ALA A 145 -37.33 32.80 -0.36
CA ALA A 145 -37.36 31.59 -1.18
C ALA A 145 -36.04 31.36 -1.91
N GLU A 146 -35.41 32.41 -2.44
CA GLU A 146 -34.11 32.33 -3.10
C GLU A 146 -32.99 31.93 -2.11
N ILE A 147 -32.98 32.50 -0.89
CA ILE A 147 -32.03 32.08 0.16
C ILE A 147 -32.20 30.60 0.51
N ALA A 148 -33.44 30.16 0.75
CA ALA A 148 -33.72 28.76 1.09
C ALA A 148 -33.27 27.80 -0.02
N ARG A 149 -33.51 28.17 -1.29
CA ARG A 149 -33.05 27.41 -2.44
C ARG A 149 -31.53 27.28 -2.47
N ARG A 150 -30.79 28.37 -2.28
CA ARG A 150 -29.32 28.34 -2.31
C ARG A 150 -28.73 27.53 -1.16
N GLN A 151 -29.31 27.61 0.03
CA GLN A 151 -28.91 26.77 1.16
C GLN A 151 -29.12 25.27 0.87
N ALA A 152 -30.25 24.92 0.25
CA ALA A 152 -30.52 23.54 -0.16
C ALA A 152 -29.54 23.05 -1.23
N GLU A 153 -29.24 23.87 -2.24
CA GLU A 153 -28.25 23.55 -3.27
C GLU A 153 -26.84 23.35 -2.69
N ALA A 154 -26.42 24.20 -1.74
CA ALA A 154 -25.13 24.08 -1.07
C ALA A 154 -25.03 22.79 -0.22
N LEU A 155 -26.09 22.44 0.53
CA LEU A 155 -26.13 21.20 1.30
C LEU A 155 -26.10 19.96 0.39
N ALA A 156 -26.84 19.98 -0.73
CA ALA A 156 -26.82 18.89 -1.70
C ALA A 156 -25.43 18.73 -2.34
N GLN A 157 -24.74 19.83 -2.66
CA GLN A 157 -23.37 19.78 -3.16
C GLN A 157 -22.37 19.22 -2.13
N GLN A 158 -22.50 19.61 -0.86
CA GLN A 158 -21.66 19.06 0.21
C GLN A 158 -21.86 17.55 0.37
N GLN A 159 -23.11 17.09 0.41
CA GLN A 159 -23.43 15.66 0.50
C GLN A 159 -22.92 14.88 -0.71
N ALA A 160 -23.06 15.43 -1.93
CA ALA A 160 -22.52 14.80 -3.13
C ALA A 160 -20.98 14.72 -3.10
N ALA A 161 -20.30 15.77 -2.63
CA ALA A 161 -18.85 15.78 -2.48
C ALA A 161 -18.35 14.80 -1.40
N GLU A 162 -19.08 14.65 -0.30
CA GLU A 162 -18.80 13.63 0.73
C GLU A 162 -19.00 12.21 0.21
N ALA A 163 -20.12 11.95 -0.49
CA ALA A 163 -20.37 10.65 -1.10
C ALA A 163 -19.31 10.30 -2.16
N ALA A 164 -18.87 11.27 -2.96
CA ALA A 164 -17.78 11.08 -3.92
C ALA A 164 -16.45 10.73 -3.23
N ARG A 165 -16.10 11.42 -2.14
CA ARG A 165 -14.90 11.11 -1.33
C ARG A 165 -14.95 9.71 -0.74
N GLN A 166 -16.10 9.31 -0.17
CA GLN A 166 -16.29 7.96 0.38
C GLN A 166 -16.19 6.87 -0.70
N ALA A 167 -16.75 7.11 -1.89
CA ALA A 167 -16.63 6.18 -3.02
C ALA A 167 -15.18 6.02 -3.48
N GLU A 168 -14.42 7.11 -3.56
CA GLU A 168 -13.00 7.09 -3.92
C GLU A 168 -12.16 6.36 -2.87
N GLU A 169 -12.40 6.60 -1.58
CA GLU A 169 -11.74 5.89 -0.48
C GLU A 169 -12.04 4.39 -0.51
N ALA A 170 -13.29 4.00 -0.74
CA ALA A 170 -13.69 2.60 -0.88
C ALA A 170 -12.96 1.92 -2.06
N GLN A 171 -12.88 2.58 -3.21
CA GLN A 171 -12.13 2.09 -4.37
C GLN A 171 -10.64 1.94 -4.07
N ARG A 172 -10.02 2.93 -3.42
CA ARG A 172 -8.61 2.85 -3.00
C ARG A 172 -8.38 1.69 -2.02
N GLN A 173 -9.29 1.48 -1.08
CA GLN A 173 -9.19 0.38 -0.12
C GLN A 173 -9.33 -0.98 -0.79
N GLU A 174 -10.23 -1.12 -1.76
CA GLU A 174 -10.39 -2.35 -2.54
C GLU A 174 -9.17 -2.64 -3.41
N GLN A 175 -8.63 -1.64 -4.10
CA GLN A 175 -7.37 -1.77 -4.84
C GLN A 175 -6.20 -2.16 -3.94
N ALA A 176 -6.10 -1.57 -2.74
CA ALA A 176 -5.07 -1.94 -1.76
C ALA A 176 -5.22 -3.38 -1.29
N ARG A 177 -6.45 -3.86 -1.04
CA ARG A 177 -6.73 -5.27 -0.69
C ARG A 177 -6.33 -6.22 -1.83
N GLN A 178 -6.68 -5.90 -3.08
CA GLN A 178 -6.29 -6.71 -4.23
C GLN A 178 -4.77 -6.72 -4.44
N ALA A 179 -4.08 -5.59 -4.25
CA ALA A 179 -2.63 -5.53 -4.32
C ALA A 179 -1.98 -6.39 -3.22
N ALA A 180 -2.51 -6.36 -1.99
CA ALA A 180 -2.02 -7.19 -0.89
C ALA A 180 -2.22 -8.69 -1.17
N LEU A 181 -3.37 -9.09 -1.72
CA LEU A 181 -3.63 -10.48 -2.12
C LEU A 181 -2.64 -10.96 -3.20
N ARG A 182 -2.42 -10.16 -4.25
CA ARG A 182 -1.45 -10.49 -5.31
C ARG A 182 -0.03 -10.64 -4.77
N LEU A 183 0.37 -9.77 -3.84
CA LEU A 183 1.69 -9.84 -3.21
C LEU A 183 1.84 -11.13 -2.38
N GLU A 184 0.79 -11.54 -1.67
CA GLU A 184 0.81 -12.76 -0.88
C GLU A 184 0.84 -14.02 -1.77
N GLU A 185 0.05 -14.04 -2.85
CA GLU A 185 0.11 -15.09 -3.87
C GLU A 185 1.50 -15.19 -4.52
N GLU A 186 2.12 -14.06 -4.86
CA GLU A 186 3.47 -14.04 -5.44
C GLU A 186 4.52 -14.56 -4.44
N LYS A 187 4.45 -14.17 -3.17
CA LYS A 187 5.33 -14.69 -2.12
C LYS A 187 5.18 -16.20 -1.96
N GLN A 188 3.95 -16.72 -1.96
CA GLN A 188 3.71 -18.17 -1.86
C GLN A 188 4.28 -18.90 -3.08
N ARG A 189 4.12 -18.36 -4.29
CA ARG A 189 4.73 -18.92 -5.50
C ARG A 189 6.25 -18.96 -5.42
N ILE A 190 6.88 -17.86 -5.00
CA ILE A 190 8.35 -17.78 -4.83
C ILE A 190 8.83 -18.79 -3.79
N ALA A 191 8.14 -18.92 -2.65
CA ALA A 191 8.48 -19.88 -1.61
C ALA A 191 8.36 -21.33 -2.10
N ALA A 192 7.28 -21.67 -2.80
CA ALA A 192 7.06 -23.00 -3.37
C ALA A 192 8.11 -23.33 -4.44
N GLU A 193 8.47 -22.38 -5.30
CA GLU A 193 9.52 -22.57 -6.31
C GLU A 193 10.90 -22.78 -5.66
N ALA A 194 11.23 -21.99 -4.62
CA ALA A 194 12.47 -22.15 -3.87
C ALA A 194 12.55 -23.52 -3.17
N GLU A 195 11.45 -24.01 -2.60
CA GLU A 195 11.38 -25.34 -1.99
C GLU A 195 11.52 -26.45 -3.04
N ALA A 196 10.81 -26.35 -4.17
CA ALA A 196 10.92 -27.29 -5.28
C ALA A 196 12.36 -27.38 -5.81
N LYS A 197 13.03 -26.23 -5.96
CA LYS A 197 14.44 -26.17 -6.36
C LYS A 197 15.37 -26.81 -5.33
N ARG A 198 15.14 -26.60 -4.03
CA ARG A 198 15.91 -27.27 -2.96
C ARG A 198 15.75 -28.79 -3.01
N ILE A 199 14.53 -29.28 -3.23
CA ILE A 199 14.24 -30.71 -3.35
C ILE A 199 14.93 -31.29 -4.61
N ASP A 200 14.86 -30.60 -5.74
CA ASP A 200 15.53 -31.02 -6.98
C ASP A 200 17.05 -31.04 -6.83
N ASP A 201 17.65 -29.99 -6.25
CA ASP A 201 19.09 -29.92 -5.94
C ASP A 201 19.52 -31.10 -5.04
N TYR A 202 18.72 -31.41 -4.02
CA TYR A 202 18.98 -32.54 -3.13
C TYR A 202 18.87 -33.88 -3.86
N LYS A 203 17.83 -34.09 -4.69
CA LYS A 203 17.68 -35.30 -5.51
C LYS A 203 18.86 -35.50 -6.46
N ARG A 204 19.33 -34.43 -7.12
CA ARG A 204 20.50 -34.48 -8.00
C ARG A 204 21.77 -34.80 -7.24
N ALA A 205 21.95 -34.23 -6.04
CA ALA A 205 23.09 -34.55 -5.19
C ALA A 205 23.10 -36.03 -4.78
N VAL A 206 21.94 -36.58 -4.38
CA VAL A 206 21.80 -38.00 -4.03
C VAL A 206 22.06 -38.89 -5.25
N ALA A 207 21.53 -38.54 -6.42
CA ALA A 207 21.78 -39.28 -7.66
C ALA A 207 23.27 -39.30 -8.04
N TYR A 208 23.96 -38.17 -7.87
CA TYR A 208 25.39 -38.07 -8.13
C TYR A 208 26.22 -38.98 -7.21
N VAL A 209 25.87 -39.09 -5.92
CA VAL A 209 26.50 -40.06 -5.00
C VAL A 209 26.25 -41.50 -5.45
N ALA A 210 25.02 -41.82 -5.87
CA ALA A 210 24.66 -43.15 -6.35
C ALA A 210 25.41 -43.54 -7.63
N ASP A 211 25.55 -42.63 -8.59
CA ASP A 211 26.30 -42.84 -9.83
C ASP A 211 27.80 -43.03 -9.56
N ALA A 212 28.38 -42.24 -8.66
CA ALA A 212 29.77 -42.43 -8.24
C ALA A 212 29.99 -43.80 -7.60
N ASN A 213 29.07 -44.25 -6.73
CA ASN A 213 29.12 -45.57 -6.12
C ASN A 213 29.02 -46.71 -7.15
N LYS A 214 28.13 -46.57 -8.14
CA LYS A 214 27.99 -47.52 -9.26
C LYS A 214 29.27 -47.59 -10.09
N PHE A 215 29.84 -46.44 -10.43
CA PHE A 215 31.09 -46.36 -11.19
C PHE A 215 32.25 -47.08 -10.48
N ILE A 216 32.39 -46.88 -9.17
CA ILE A 216 33.42 -47.55 -8.35
C ILE A 216 33.24 -49.07 -8.39
N LEU A 217 32.00 -49.56 -8.27
CA LEU A 217 31.70 -50.99 -8.34
C LEU A 217 32.08 -51.59 -9.71
N GLU A 218 31.69 -50.94 -10.80
CA GLU A 218 31.93 -51.41 -12.16
C GLU A 218 33.42 -51.44 -12.55
N LYS A 219 34.20 -50.46 -12.08
CA LYS A 219 35.62 -50.31 -12.49
C LYS A 219 36.62 -51.00 -11.56
N TYR A 220 36.34 -51.08 -10.27
CA TYR A 220 37.31 -51.54 -9.26
C TYR A 220 36.81 -52.71 -8.41
N GLY A 221 35.60 -53.21 -8.70
CA GLY A 221 35.04 -54.40 -8.10
C GLY A 221 34.51 -54.20 -6.68
N ALA A 222 33.92 -55.28 -6.15
CA ALA A 222 33.13 -55.25 -4.93
C ALA A 222 33.91 -54.82 -3.67
N LYS A 223 35.21 -55.12 -3.59
CA LYS A 223 36.03 -54.82 -2.40
C LYS A 223 36.19 -53.31 -2.18
N LEU A 224 36.60 -52.56 -3.22
CA LEU A 224 36.77 -51.10 -3.09
C LEU A 224 35.42 -50.39 -2.92
N HIS A 225 34.39 -50.85 -3.62
CA HIS A 225 33.04 -50.34 -3.43
C HIS A 225 32.55 -50.51 -1.99
N GLN A 226 32.79 -51.67 -1.37
CA GLN A 226 32.41 -51.92 0.02
C GLN A 226 33.15 -51.02 1.01
N VAL A 227 34.44 -50.77 0.79
CA VAL A 227 35.22 -49.81 1.59
C VAL A 227 34.60 -48.40 1.53
N VAL A 228 34.22 -47.94 0.34
CA VAL A 228 33.60 -46.62 0.15
C VAL A 228 32.22 -46.56 0.79
N MET A 229 31.42 -47.62 0.67
CA MET A 229 30.12 -47.74 1.33
C MET A 229 30.22 -47.74 2.86
N ASP A 230 31.19 -48.46 3.43
CA ASP A 230 31.45 -48.49 4.88
C ASP A 230 31.89 -47.11 5.41
N LEU A 231 32.58 -46.34 4.57
CA LEU A 231 33.00 -44.98 4.88
C LEU A 231 31.82 -43.98 4.84
N GLN A 232 30.93 -44.10 3.85
CA GLN A 232 29.73 -43.26 3.70
C GLN A 232 28.65 -43.57 4.74
N LYS A 233 28.56 -44.83 5.17
CA LYS A 233 27.55 -45.29 6.13
C LYS A 233 27.65 -44.52 7.45
N ASP A 234 26.55 -43.91 7.86
CA ASP A 234 26.40 -43.14 9.11
C ASP A 234 27.46 -42.03 9.27
N VAL A 235 28.03 -41.53 8.16
CA VAL A 235 29.18 -40.63 8.18
C VAL A 235 28.89 -39.36 8.98
N SER A 236 27.71 -38.77 8.87
CA SER A 236 27.30 -37.57 9.60
C SER A 236 27.25 -37.75 11.14
N GLY A 237 27.23 -38.99 11.64
CA GLY A 237 27.19 -39.33 13.06
C GLY A 237 28.47 -39.98 13.60
N LYS A 238 29.50 -40.21 12.78
CA LYS A 238 30.75 -40.85 13.24
C LYS A 238 31.54 -39.93 14.18
N LYS A 239 32.03 -40.49 15.30
CA LYS A 239 32.94 -39.79 16.19
C LYS A 239 34.31 -39.64 15.54
N ILE A 240 34.81 -38.41 15.51
CA ILE A 240 36.13 -38.08 14.97
C ILE A 240 37.21 -38.51 15.96
N ARG A 241 38.18 -39.29 15.48
CA ARG A 241 39.38 -39.70 16.23
C ARG A 241 40.40 -38.56 16.21
N SER A 242 41.25 -38.51 17.22
CA SER A 242 42.31 -37.48 17.26
C SER A 242 43.34 -37.70 16.15
N TYR A 243 43.98 -36.63 15.70
CA TYR A 243 45.07 -36.70 14.72
C TYR A 243 46.16 -37.71 15.10
N ASN A 244 46.52 -37.79 16.39
CA ASN A 244 47.56 -38.72 16.86
C ASN A 244 47.15 -40.19 16.67
N GLU A 245 45.88 -40.51 16.86
CA GLU A 245 45.34 -41.85 16.62
C GLU A 245 45.21 -42.14 15.13
N ALA A 246 44.70 -41.18 14.36
CA ALA A 246 44.55 -41.29 12.92
C ALA A 246 45.89 -41.49 12.22
N LEU A 247 46.91 -40.71 12.59
CA LEU A 247 48.26 -40.85 12.02
C LEU A 247 48.81 -42.26 12.24
N ARG A 248 48.69 -42.82 13.45
CA ARG A 248 49.16 -44.18 13.73
C ARG A 248 48.48 -45.23 12.86
N THR A 249 47.16 -45.11 12.67
CA THR A 249 46.42 -46.04 11.81
C THR A 249 46.76 -45.83 10.32
N PHE A 250 46.86 -44.58 9.86
CA PHE A 250 47.20 -44.25 8.48
C PHE A 250 48.60 -44.76 8.07
N GLU A 251 49.57 -44.70 8.99
CA GLU A 251 50.93 -45.20 8.75
C GLU A 251 50.98 -46.70 8.42
N GLN A 252 50.01 -47.49 8.87
CA GLN A 252 49.92 -48.91 8.52
C GLN A 252 49.68 -49.13 7.02
N VAL A 253 48.90 -48.25 6.39
CA VAL A 253 48.68 -48.27 4.94
C VAL A 253 49.85 -47.62 4.22
N ARG A 254 50.32 -46.45 4.68
CA ARG A 254 51.39 -45.70 4.00
C ARG A 254 52.70 -46.48 3.90
N THR A 255 53.06 -47.21 4.94
CA THR A 255 54.34 -47.94 5.00
C THR A 255 54.30 -49.29 4.28
N ASN A 256 53.13 -49.73 3.82
CA ASN A 256 52.98 -50.95 3.03
C ASN A 256 53.80 -50.84 1.72
N PRO A 257 54.69 -51.79 1.42
CA PRO A 257 55.46 -51.80 0.17
C PRO A 257 54.59 -51.72 -1.09
N ASN A 258 53.40 -52.33 -1.06
CA ASN A 258 52.44 -52.33 -2.17
C ASN A 258 51.65 -51.01 -2.30
N ALA A 259 51.77 -50.12 -1.32
CA ALA A 259 51.20 -48.76 -1.37
C ALA A 259 52.23 -47.72 -1.87
N ARG A 260 53.41 -48.15 -2.35
CA ARG A 260 54.44 -47.25 -2.90
C ARG A 260 54.23 -47.04 -4.38
N LEU A 261 54.09 -45.78 -4.77
CA LEU A 261 54.11 -45.36 -6.17
C LEU A 261 55.56 -45.17 -6.64
N SER A 262 55.83 -45.49 -7.90
CA SER A 262 57.11 -45.12 -8.52
C SER A 262 57.21 -43.59 -8.66
N PRO A 263 58.42 -43.01 -8.81
CA PRO A 263 58.55 -41.57 -9.02
C PRO A 263 57.77 -41.03 -10.23
N GLN A 264 57.58 -41.85 -11.28
CA GLN A 264 56.79 -41.50 -12.45
C GLN A 264 55.30 -41.50 -12.12
N ASP A 265 54.81 -42.52 -11.42
CA ASP A 265 53.40 -42.63 -11.03
C ASP A 265 53.01 -41.55 -10.03
N THR A 266 53.91 -41.22 -9.09
CA THR A 266 53.74 -40.11 -8.16
C THR A 266 53.56 -38.78 -8.90
N ARG A 267 54.38 -38.50 -9.92
CA ARG A 267 54.22 -37.29 -10.74
C ARG A 267 52.88 -37.29 -11.47
N ALA A 268 52.48 -38.40 -12.07
CA ALA A 268 51.20 -38.51 -12.76
C ALA A 268 50.01 -38.21 -11.83
N VAL A 269 50.01 -38.76 -10.61
CA VAL A 269 48.99 -38.46 -9.59
C VAL A 269 48.98 -36.98 -9.23
N VAL A 270 50.14 -36.39 -9.00
CA VAL A 270 50.27 -34.98 -8.64
C VAL A 270 49.83 -34.05 -9.77
N ASP A 271 50.18 -34.35 -11.01
CA ASP A 271 49.78 -33.56 -12.17
C ASP A 271 48.25 -33.60 -12.34
N ALA A 272 47.60 -34.74 -12.12
CA ALA A 272 46.14 -34.82 -12.15
C ALA A 272 45.49 -34.03 -11.01
N LEU A 273 46.04 -34.05 -9.80
CA LEU A 273 45.55 -33.24 -8.69
C LEU A 273 45.70 -31.74 -8.98
N ASN A 274 46.82 -31.32 -9.59
CA ASN A 274 47.03 -29.93 -10.03
C ASN A 274 46.10 -29.52 -11.18
N ALA A 275 45.72 -30.47 -12.04
CA ALA A 275 44.82 -30.24 -13.16
C ALA A 275 43.34 -30.17 -12.76
N LEU A 276 42.99 -30.42 -11.50
CA LEU A 276 41.62 -30.26 -11.01
C LEU A 276 41.18 -28.80 -11.14
N ASP A 277 40.18 -28.56 -12.01
CA ASP A 277 39.57 -27.24 -12.11
C ASP A 277 38.91 -26.85 -10.78
N LYS A 278 39.31 -25.68 -10.27
CA LYS A 278 38.90 -25.16 -8.96
C LYS A 278 37.39 -25.00 -8.84
N ALA A 279 36.74 -24.50 -9.91
CA ALA A 279 35.30 -24.25 -9.91
C ALA A 279 34.51 -25.56 -9.92
N THR A 280 34.90 -26.49 -10.80
CA THR A 280 34.27 -27.82 -10.94
C THR A 280 34.46 -28.67 -9.69
N TYR A 281 35.64 -28.60 -9.09
CA TYR A 281 35.93 -29.25 -7.81
C TYR A 281 35.03 -28.72 -6.70
N MET A 282 34.96 -27.40 -6.52
CA MET A 282 34.10 -26.77 -5.51
C MET A 282 32.62 -27.09 -5.73
N ASP A 283 32.12 -27.11 -6.97
CA ASP A 283 30.73 -27.47 -7.27
C ASP A 283 30.44 -28.93 -6.88
N SER A 284 31.35 -29.85 -7.24
CA SER A 284 31.24 -31.27 -6.90
C SER A 284 31.24 -31.49 -5.39
N VAL A 285 32.16 -30.84 -4.67
CA VAL A 285 32.23 -30.88 -3.20
C VAL A 285 30.95 -30.34 -2.58
N ASN A 286 30.42 -29.20 -3.06
CA ASN A 286 29.19 -28.61 -2.53
C ASN A 286 27.98 -29.54 -2.73
N ARG A 287 27.86 -30.18 -3.89
CA ARG A 287 26.79 -31.15 -4.16
C ARG A 287 26.88 -32.36 -3.23
N LEU A 288 28.07 -32.95 -3.11
CA LEU A 288 28.31 -34.11 -2.24
C LEU A 288 28.09 -33.78 -0.76
N ALA A 289 28.61 -32.65 -0.29
CA ALA A 289 28.47 -32.21 1.10
C ALA A 289 26.99 -31.98 1.46
N LYS A 290 26.19 -31.38 0.56
CA LYS A 290 24.73 -31.29 0.73
C LYS A 290 24.08 -32.67 0.81
N GLY A 291 24.50 -33.63 -0.01
CA GLY A 291 24.04 -35.03 0.05
C GLY A 291 24.30 -35.69 1.40
N PHE A 292 25.42 -35.36 2.06
CA PHE A 292 25.76 -35.83 3.41
C PHE A 292 25.19 -34.97 4.55
N GLY A 293 24.33 -33.98 4.25
CA GLY A 293 23.67 -33.13 5.25
C GLY A 293 24.52 -32.00 5.80
N VAL A 294 25.66 -31.67 5.17
CA VAL A 294 26.51 -30.55 5.58
C VAL A 294 25.88 -29.24 5.13
N THR A 295 25.58 -28.35 6.09
CA THR A 295 25.04 -27.00 5.84
C THR A 295 26.08 -25.94 6.18
N GLY A 296 26.53 -25.14 5.21
CA GLY A 296 27.48 -24.05 5.45
C GLY A 296 28.36 -23.72 4.26
N LYS A 297 29.20 -22.68 4.40
CA LYS A 297 30.22 -22.33 3.40
C LYS A 297 31.43 -23.26 3.56
N ILE A 298 31.84 -23.89 2.47
CA ILE A 298 33.03 -24.75 2.43
C ILE A 298 34.21 -23.89 1.94
N VAL A 299 35.21 -23.69 2.79
CA VAL A 299 36.39 -22.84 2.47
C VAL A 299 37.68 -23.64 2.36
N GLN A 300 37.75 -24.84 2.96
CA GLN A 300 38.98 -25.64 3.07
C GLN A 300 39.26 -26.52 1.85
N ALA A 301 38.41 -26.53 0.81
CA ALA A 301 38.51 -27.56 -0.22
C ALA A 301 39.84 -27.52 -0.98
N HIS A 302 40.31 -26.34 -1.37
CA HIS A 302 41.58 -26.18 -2.07
C HIS A 302 42.78 -26.64 -1.22
N SER A 303 42.75 -26.33 0.09
CA SER A 303 43.77 -26.74 1.05
C SER A 303 43.92 -28.27 1.14
N VAL A 304 42.82 -29.03 0.98
CA VAL A 304 42.87 -30.50 0.95
C VAL A 304 43.65 -31.02 -0.25
N VAL A 305 43.42 -30.47 -1.45
CA VAL A 305 44.13 -30.89 -2.67
C VAL A 305 45.62 -30.54 -2.57
N GLU A 306 45.95 -29.32 -2.13
CA GLU A 306 47.33 -28.87 -1.93
C GLU A 306 48.09 -29.77 -0.94
N LYS A 307 47.47 -30.13 0.17
CA LYS A 307 48.08 -30.99 1.19
C LYS A 307 48.16 -32.45 0.77
N ALA A 308 47.24 -32.93 -0.07
CA ALA A 308 47.35 -34.23 -0.70
C ALA A 308 48.52 -34.29 -1.68
N ILE A 309 48.76 -33.23 -2.46
CA ILE A 309 49.93 -33.10 -3.33
C ILE A 309 51.23 -33.22 -2.52
N ILE A 310 51.34 -32.53 -1.38
CA ILE A 310 52.50 -32.66 -0.46
C ILE A 310 52.65 -34.11 0.02
N GLY A 311 51.54 -34.78 0.35
CA GLY A 311 51.54 -36.18 0.76
C GLY A 311 52.11 -37.12 -0.30
N PHE A 312 51.71 -36.94 -1.56
CA PHE A 312 52.21 -37.74 -2.68
C PHE A 312 53.65 -37.38 -3.07
N GLN A 313 54.00 -36.10 -3.18
CA GLN A 313 55.34 -35.64 -3.59
C GLN A 313 56.41 -35.96 -2.55
N ASP A 314 56.16 -35.59 -1.29
CA ASP A 314 57.18 -35.58 -0.24
C ASP A 314 57.04 -36.76 0.73
N GLY A 315 55.97 -37.56 0.58
CA GLY A 315 55.60 -38.59 1.55
C GLY A 315 55.11 -38.02 2.89
N ASN A 316 54.92 -36.69 2.99
CA ASN A 316 54.55 -36.02 4.23
C ASN A 316 53.03 -35.80 4.32
N TRP A 317 52.33 -36.76 4.92
CA TRP A 317 50.87 -36.75 5.05
C TRP A 317 50.35 -36.03 6.30
N LYS A 318 51.25 -35.57 7.18
CA LYS A 318 50.88 -34.88 8.42
C LYS A 318 50.03 -33.63 8.18
N PRO A 319 50.35 -32.74 7.22
CA PRO A 319 49.55 -31.55 6.96
C PRO A 319 48.12 -31.88 6.56
N LEU A 320 47.93 -32.92 5.74
CA LEU A 320 46.62 -33.35 5.27
C LEU A 320 45.76 -33.88 6.41
N LEU A 321 46.31 -34.76 7.25
CA LEU A 321 45.58 -35.32 8.39
C LEU A 321 45.20 -34.26 9.43
N LEU A 322 46.04 -33.25 9.66
CA LEU A 322 45.70 -32.09 10.51
C LEU A 322 44.57 -31.25 9.91
N GLU A 323 44.58 -31.04 8.59
CA GLU A 323 43.49 -30.34 7.91
C GLU A 323 42.17 -31.10 8.05
N PHE A 324 42.21 -32.42 7.88
CA PHE A 324 41.03 -33.25 8.06
C PHE A 324 40.50 -33.24 9.49
N GLU A 325 41.36 -33.25 10.51
CA GLU A 325 40.92 -33.09 11.91
C GLU A 325 40.22 -31.73 12.12
N SER A 326 40.78 -30.65 11.57
CA SER A 326 40.19 -29.31 11.64
C SER A 326 38.82 -29.23 10.94
N ILE A 327 38.72 -29.77 9.73
CA ILE A 327 37.48 -29.84 8.96
C ILE A 327 36.43 -30.65 9.71
N ALA A 328 36.83 -31.81 10.24
CA ALA A 328 35.93 -32.70 10.94
C ALA A 328 35.40 -32.08 12.25
N ALA A 329 36.24 -31.34 12.97
CA ALA A 329 35.84 -30.60 14.16
C ALA A 329 34.85 -29.46 13.86
N GLY A 330 34.96 -28.80 12.70
CA GLY A 330 34.13 -27.67 12.33
C GLY A 330 32.85 -28.01 11.56
N ALA A 331 32.89 -29.02 10.69
CA ALA A 331 31.85 -29.30 9.70
C ALA A 331 31.46 -30.79 9.59
N GLY A 332 32.12 -31.66 10.37
CA GLY A 332 31.80 -33.09 10.46
C GLY A 332 32.40 -33.96 9.36
N ALA A 333 32.29 -35.28 9.56
CA ALA A 333 32.90 -36.29 8.70
C ALA A 333 32.31 -36.36 7.28
N GLY A 334 31.04 -35.98 7.09
CA GLY A 334 30.41 -35.94 5.77
C GLY A 334 31.13 -34.98 4.80
N LEU A 335 31.70 -33.89 5.33
CA LEU A 335 32.49 -32.96 4.53
C LEU A 335 33.83 -33.57 4.12
N LEU A 336 34.47 -34.38 4.98
CA LEU A 336 35.73 -35.07 4.62
C LEU A 336 35.56 -35.98 3.41
N VAL A 337 34.49 -36.79 3.40
CA VAL A 337 34.18 -37.69 2.29
C VAL A 337 33.87 -36.90 1.01
N ALA A 338 33.10 -35.81 1.11
CA ALA A 338 32.83 -34.93 -0.02
C ALA A 338 34.11 -34.30 -0.61
N LEU A 339 35.10 -33.97 0.23
CA LEU A 339 36.34 -33.31 -0.17
C LEU A 339 37.32 -34.23 -0.91
N ILE A 340 37.40 -35.51 -0.53
CA ILE A 340 38.31 -36.47 -1.18
C ILE A 340 37.70 -37.13 -2.41
N ALA A 341 36.38 -37.09 -2.58
CA ALA A 341 35.70 -37.79 -3.66
C ALA A 341 36.13 -37.33 -5.07
N PRO A 342 36.25 -36.04 -5.40
CA PRO A 342 36.74 -35.64 -6.73
C PRO A 342 38.21 -36.01 -7.01
N PRO A 343 39.17 -35.85 -6.07
CA PRO A 343 40.52 -36.42 -6.19
C PRO A 343 40.54 -37.93 -6.44
N VAL A 344 39.68 -38.68 -5.75
CA VAL A 344 39.51 -40.13 -5.97
C VAL A 344 38.96 -40.42 -7.37
N LEU A 345 37.97 -39.63 -7.82
CA LEU A 345 37.43 -39.76 -9.18
C LEU A 345 38.47 -39.44 -10.26
N ALA A 346 39.34 -38.45 -10.03
CA ALA A 346 40.43 -38.11 -10.94
C ALA A 346 41.46 -39.23 -11.06
N ALA A 347 41.72 -39.96 -9.96
CA ALA A 347 42.60 -41.12 -9.96
C ALA A 347 42.13 -42.27 -10.87
N PHE A 348 40.86 -42.24 -11.31
CA PHE A 348 40.31 -43.26 -12.20
C PHE A 348 40.76 -43.14 -13.66
N SER A 349 41.47 -42.07 -14.02
CA SER A 349 42.13 -41.94 -15.33
C SER A 349 43.46 -42.70 -15.41
N PHE A 350 43.94 -43.27 -14.29
CA PHE A 350 45.20 -43.99 -14.23
C PHE A 350 45.04 -45.51 -14.43
N PRO A 351 46.13 -46.22 -14.80
CA PRO A 351 46.22 -47.67 -14.70
C PRO A 351 45.74 -48.20 -13.34
N PRO A 352 45.13 -49.40 -13.27
CA PRO A 352 44.48 -49.93 -12.07
C PRO A 352 45.34 -49.90 -10.80
N VAL A 353 46.64 -50.24 -10.92
CA VAL A 353 47.57 -50.27 -9.79
C VAL A 353 47.77 -48.87 -9.19
N ILE A 354 47.98 -47.87 -10.04
CA ILE A 354 48.17 -46.46 -9.62
C ILE A 354 46.87 -45.92 -9.01
N ALA A 355 45.73 -46.21 -9.66
CA ALA A 355 44.41 -45.78 -9.20
C ALA A 355 44.06 -46.34 -7.82
N VAL A 356 44.34 -47.63 -7.58
CA VAL A 356 44.09 -48.30 -6.29
C VAL A 356 44.96 -47.73 -5.19
N VAL A 357 46.25 -47.49 -5.44
CA VAL A 357 47.17 -46.94 -4.43
C VAL A 357 46.83 -45.48 -4.11
N ALA A 358 46.62 -44.64 -5.13
CA ALA A 358 46.27 -43.22 -4.93
C ALA A 358 44.92 -43.05 -4.21
N THR A 359 43.89 -43.79 -4.66
CA THR A 359 42.58 -43.80 -3.99
C THR A 359 42.69 -44.37 -2.58
N GLY A 360 43.42 -45.46 -2.41
CA GLY A 360 43.61 -46.12 -1.13
C GLY A 360 44.23 -45.20 -0.09
N LEU A 361 45.25 -44.41 -0.46
CA LEU A 361 45.88 -43.44 0.44
C LEU A 361 44.92 -42.29 0.81
N LEU A 362 44.18 -41.73 -0.15
CA LEU A 362 43.22 -40.65 0.15
C LEU A 362 42.07 -41.13 1.04
N VAL A 363 41.51 -42.30 0.74
CA VAL A 363 40.43 -42.92 1.52
C VAL A 363 40.94 -43.35 2.89
N ALA A 364 42.17 -43.89 3.00
CA ALA A 364 42.78 -44.23 4.28
C ALA A 364 43.00 -42.98 5.15
N GLY A 365 43.34 -41.84 4.55
CA GLY A 365 43.50 -40.58 5.27
C GLY A 365 42.21 -40.13 5.97
N VAL A 366 41.06 -40.23 5.29
CA VAL A 366 39.75 -39.94 5.89
C VAL A 366 39.33 -41.05 6.84
N ALA A 367 39.45 -42.32 6.45
CA ALA A 367 39.07 -43.47 7.26
C ALA A 367 39.84 -43.51 8.59
N ALA A 368 41.11 -43.10 8.62
CA ALA A 368 41.90 -43.06 9.85
C ALA A 368 41.30 -42.17 10.94
N LEU A 369 40.60 -41.09 10.55
CA LEU A 369 39.90 -40.18 11.45
C LEU A 369 38.50 -40.66 11.83
N LEU A 370 37.91 -41.60 11.07
CA LEU A 370 36.52 -42.01 11.24
C LEU A 370 36.38 -43.43 11.82
N ASP A 371 37.18 -44.38 11.35
CA ASP A 371 37.13 -45.79 11.74
C ASP A 371 38.43 -46.54 11.39
N ALA A 372 39.15 -46.99 12.43
CA ALA A 372 40.39 -47.74 12.26
C ALA A 372 40.19 -49.04 11.46
N LYS A 373 39.04 -49.70 11.61
CA LYS A 373 38.75 -50.97 10.93
C LYS A 373 38.61 -50.79 9.43
N THR A 374 38.15 -49.63 8.98
CA THR A 374 38.07 -49.29 7.56
C THR A 374 39.47 -49.12 6.98
N VAL A 375 40.44 -48.60 7.74
CA VAL A 375 41.84 -48.49 7.31
C VAL A 375 42.51 -49.86 7.15
N GLU A 376 42.25 -50.79 8.07
CA GLU A 376 42.75 -52.17 7.98
C GLU A 376 42.23 -52.86 6.70
N LYS A 377 40.92 -52.74 6.42
CA LYS A 377 40.32 -53.25 5.18
C LYS A 377 40.94 -52.64 3.92
N ILE A 378 41.31 -51.35 3.95
CA ILE A 378 41.99 -50.68 2.84
C ILE A 378 43.37 -51.27 2.63
N ASN A 379 44.14 -51.47 3.72
CA ASN A 379 45.47 -52.07 3.65
C ASN A 379 45.44 -53.46 2.98
N ASP A 380 44.48 -54.30 3.38
CA ASP A 380 44.27 -55.64 2.82
C ASP A 380 43.81 -55.59 1.35
N THR A 381 43.01 -54.59 0.99
CA THR A 381 42.53 -54.40 -0.39
C THR A 381 43.67 -53.99 -1.32
N ILE A 382 44.53 -53.06 -0.89
CA ILE A 382 45.75 -52.68 -1.62
C ILE A 382 46.67 -53.90 -1.77
N PHE A 383 46.83 -54.68 -0.70
CA PHE A 383 47.65 -55.90 -0.71
C PHE A 383 47.16 -56.92 -1.75
N THR A 384 45.86 -57.21 -1.79
CA THR A 384 45.29 -58.25 -2.67
C THR A 384 45.14 -57.85 -4.15
N LEU A 385 44.96 -56.57 -4.46
CA LEU A 385 44.81 -56.09 -5.84
C LEU A 385 46.15 -55.95 -6.57
N VAL A 386 47.21 -55.58 -5.85
CA VAL A 386 48.57 -55.53 -6.44
C VAL A 386 49.08 -56.93 -6.76
N GLU A 387 48.76 -57.95 -5.95
CA GLU A 387 49.16 -59.35 -6.21
C GLU A 387 48.44 -59.99 -7.41
N THR A 388 47.28 -59.49 -7.81
CA THR A 388 46.46 -60.07 -8.90
C THR A 388 46.62 -59.36 -10.24
N THR A 389 47.42 -58.30 -10.29
CA THR A 389 47.72 -57.56 -11.53
C THR A 389 49.16 -57.86 -11.94
N PRO A 390 49.43 -58.59 -13.03
CA PRO A 390 50.81 -58.92 -13.41
C PRO A 390 51.58 -57.65 -13.71
N ALA A 391 52.74 -57.50 -13.07
CA ALA A 391 53.70 -56.44 -13.38
C ALA A 391 54.18 -56.62 -14.82
N HIS A 392 54.01 -55.59 -15.65
CA HIS A 392 54.66 -55.50 -16.96
C HIS A 392 56.03 -54.84 -16.82
#